data_AF-A0A7J5A8W4-F1
#
_entry.id   AF-A0A7J5A8W4-F1
#
_cell.length_a   1.000
_cell.length_b   1.000
_cell.length_c   1.000
_cell.angle_alpha   90.00
_cell.angle_beta   90.00
_cell.angle_gamma   90.00
#
_symmetry.space_group_name_H-M   'P 1'
#
loop_
_entity.id
_entity.type
_entity.pdbx_description
1 polymer ?
#
loop_
_entity_poly.entity_id
_entity_poly.type
_entity_poly.pdbx_seq_one_letter_code
_entity_poly.pdbx_strand_id
1 'polypeptide(L)' 'MKKSILHISKRLSKIEQQQINGGSFSDCNTYSGPFSFDKYSCGDFYRLPDKYKPCVLVDPDCIL' A
#
# COMPACT_ATOMS: atom_id res chain seq x y z
N MET A 1 4.90 30.10 -19.98
CA MET A 1 5.07 28.63 -20.02
C MET A 1 3.73 28.01 -20.39
N LYS A 2 3.64 27.26 -21.49
CA LYS A 2 2.40 26.54 -21.85
C LYS A 2 2.19 25.43 -20.80
N LYS A 3 1.11 25.53 -20.01
CA LYS A 3 0.73 24.49 -19.06
C LYS A 3 0.07 23.35 -19.85
N SER A 4 0.85 22.38 -20.31
CA SER A 4 0.30 21.11 -20.78
C SER A 4 -0.28 20.38 -19.57
N ILE A 5 -1.60 20.22 -19.54
CA ILE A 5 -2.26 19.39 -18.53
C ILE A 5 -1.74 17.97 -18.73
N LEU A 6 -1.04 17.44 -17.73
CA LEU A 6 -0.54 16.08 -17.73
C LEU A 6 -1.75 15.13 -17.76
N HIS A 7 -2.06 14.54 -18.91
CA HIS A 7 -3.08 13.49 -19.04
C HIS A 7 -2.49 12.18 -18.54
N ILE A 8 -2.50 11.99 -17.22
CA ILE A 8 -1.72 10.94 -16.54
C ILE A 8 -2.30 9.53 -16.75
N SER A 9 -3.57 9.33 -17.15
CA SER A 9 -4.11 7.97 -17.33
C SER A 9 -5.57 7.93 -17.79
N LYS A 10 -6.04 6.71 -18.13
CA LYS A 10 -7.45 6.37 -18.37
C LYS A 10 -8.30 6.80 -17.17
N ARG A 11 -9.29 7.66 -17.42
CA ARG A 11 -10.28 8.04 -16.42
C ARG A 11 -11.23 6.87 -16.19
N LEU A 12 -11.17 6.26 -15.01
CA LEU A 12 -12.11 5.22 -14.61
C LEU A 12 -13.50 5.81 -14.36
N SER A 13 -14.53 5.14 -14.83
CA SER A 13 -15.93 5.41 -14.52
C SER A 13 -16.24 5.15 -13.03
N LYS A 14 -17.36 5.68 -12.52
CA LYS A 14 -17.79 5.42 -11.14
C LYS A 14 -17.93 3.93 -10.84
N ILE A 15 -18.39 3.14 -11.82
CA ILE A 15 -18.56 1.69 -11.68
C ILE A 15 -17.19 1.01 -11.59
N GLU A 16 -16.25 1.36 -12.48
CA GLU A 16 -14.88 0.84 -12.43
C GLU A 16 -14.18 1.22 -11.11
N GLN A 17 -14.42 2.42 -10.58
CA GLN A 17 -13.87 2.84 -9.29
C GLN A 17 -14.46 2.03 -8.12
N GLN A 18 -15.76 1.72 -8.16
CA GLN A 18 -16.40 0.89 -7.13
C GLN A 18 -15.94 -0.57 -7.16
N GLN A 19 -15.49 -1.06 -8.31
CA GLN A 19 -14.92 -2.41 -8.45
C GLN A 19 -13.47 -2.49 -7.95
N ILE A 20 -12.80 -1.36 -7.74
CA ILE A 20 -11.52 -1.32 -7.03
C ILE A 20 -11.82 -1.53 -5.55
N ASN A 21 -11.94 -2.79 -5.15
CA ASN A 21 -11.87 -3.19 -3.76
C ASN A 21 -10.41 -3.05 -3.31
N GLY A 22 -10.05 -1.87 -2.82
CA GLY A 22 -8.79 -1.71 -2.07
C GLY A 22 -8.81 -2.63 -0.85
N GLY A 23 -7.69 -3.30 -0.56
CA GLY A 23 -7.56 -4.15 0.64
C GLY A 23 -7.92 -5.62 0.47
N SER A 24 -7.78 -6.21 -0.74
CA SER A 24 -7.98 -7.64 -0.98
C SER A 24 -6.94 -8.56 -0.31
N PHE A 25 -5.96 -8.02 0.40
CA PHE A 25 -4.93 -8.80 1.06
C PHE A 25 -5.23 -8.85 2.55
N SER A 26 -5.63 -10.03 3.03
CA SER A 26 -5.74 -10.40 4.45
C SER A 26 -6.71 -9.57 5.31
N ASP A 27 -7.13 -10.16 6.43
CA ASP A 27 -8.02 -9.51 7.41
C ASP A 27 -7.26 -8.44 8.22
N CYS A 28 -6.82 -7.38 7.52
CA CYS A 28 -6.12 -6.24 8.08
C CYS A 28 -6.98 -5.44 9.05
N ASN A 29 -8.30 -5.72 9.12
CA ASN A 29 -9.22 -5.10 10.07
C ASN A 29 -8.81 -5.31 11.53
N THR A 30 -8.05 -6.37 11.81
CA THR A 30 -7.51 -6.67 13.15
C THR A 30 -6.10 -6.12 13.39
N TYR A 31 -5.50 -5.47 12.39
CA TYR A 31 -4.16 -4.89 12.51
C TYR A 31 -4.25 -3.46 13.07
N SER A 32 -3.64 -3.25 14.23
CA SER A 32 -3.59 -1.95 14.92
C SER A 32 -2.19 -1.35 15.01
N GLY A 33 -1.24 -1.89 14.23
CA GLY A 33 0.16 -1.46 14.23
C GLY A 33 0.47 -0.36 13.22
N PRO A 34 1.76 -0.02 13.04
CA PRO A 34 2.20 0.96 12.05
C PRO A 34 1.84 0.55 10.62
N PHE A 35 1.33 1.47 9.82
CA PHE A 35 0.97 1.19 8.42
C PHE A 35 2.17 1.20 7.47
N SER A 36 3.32 1.70 7.91
CA SER A 36 4.54 1.78 7.09
C SER A 36 5.80 1.55 7.92
N PHE A 37 6.77 0.85 7.34
CA PHE A 37 8.11 0.63 7.88
C PHE A 37 9.15 1.18 6.90
N ASP A 38 10.05 2.01 7.42
CA ASP A 38 11.20 2.55 6.69
C ASP A 38 12.43 1.64 6.81
N LYS A 39 13.52 1.97 6.09
CA LYS A 39 14.79 1.23 6.16
C LYS A 39 15.41 1.09 7.57
N TYR A 40 15.01 1.92 8.53
CA TYR A 40 15.52 1.87 9.91
C TYR A 40 14.66 0.97 10.80
N SER A 41 13.46 0.61 10.34
CA SER A 41 12.47 -0.18 11.07
C SER A 41 12.19 -1.55 10.43
N CYS A 42 13.06 -2.03 9.52
CA CYS A 42 12.98 -3.37 8.93
C CYS A 42 12.86 -4.47 10.01
N GLY A 43 13.57 -4.31 11.14
CA GLY A 43 13.50 -5.26 12.26
C GLY A 43 12.09 -5.42 12.83
N ASP A 44 11.31 -4.35 12.88
CA ASP A 44 9.93 -4.40 13.37
C ASP A 44 8.98 -4.97 12.32
N PHE A 45 9.23 -4.72 11.02
CA PHE A 45 8.53 -5.39 9.92
C PHE A 45 8.73 -6.92 9.97
N TYR A 46 9.95 -7.40 10.18
CA TYR A 46 10.23 -8.85 10.23
C TYR A 46 9.57 -9.56 11.42
N ARG A 47 9.31 -8.83 12.51
CA ARG A 47 8.61 -9.35 13.69
C ARG A 47 7.10 -9.40 13.52
N LEU A 48 6.54 -8.79 12.47
CA LEU A 48 5.12 -8.88 12.19
C LEU A 48 4.74 -10.34 11.88
N PRO A 49 3.59 -10.81 12.39
CA PRO A 49 2.98 -12.03 11.89
C PRO A 49 2.81 -11.99 10.37
N ASP A 50 3.05 -13.11 9.69
CA ASP A 50 2.98 -13.17 8.22
C ASP A 50 1.62 -12.72 7.67
N LYS A 51 0.54 -12.95 8.44
CA LYS A 51 -0.82 -12.47 8.10
C LYS A 51 -0.95 -10.94 8.01
N TYR A 52 -0.05 -10.17 8.63
CA TYR A 52 -0.09 -8.70 8.63
C TYR A 52 1.00 -8.06 7.77
N LYS A 53 2.02 -8.82 7.34
CA LYS A 53 3.02 -8.32 6.38
C LYS A 53 2.42 -7.74 5.09
N PRO A 54 1.37 -8.30 4.48
CA PRO A 54 0.76 -7.69 3.29
C PRO A 54 -0.17 -6.50 3.61
N CYS A 55 -0.41 -6.17 4.88
CA CYS A 55 -1.23 -5.04 5.31
C CYS A 55 -0.43 -3.73 5.43
N VAL A 56 0.90 -3.78 5.28
CA VAL A 56 1.80 -2.65 5.59
C VAL A 56 2.65 -2.30 4.39
N LEU A 57 3.02 -1.03 4.28
CA LEU A 57 4.01 -0.57 3.32
C LEU A 57 5.40 -0.78 3.92
N VAL A 58 6.35 -1.25 3.12
CA VAL A 58 7.71 -1.51 3.59
C VAL A 58 8.73 -0.94 2.61
N ASP A 59 9.80 -0.38 3.14
CA ASP A 59 10.95 0.07 2.37
C ASP A 59 11.56 -1.09 1.56
N PRO A 60 11.89 -0.90 0.27
CA PRO A 60 12.55 -1.92 -0.54
C PRO A 60 13.83 -2.49 0.09
N ASP A 61 14.58 -1.67 0.86
CA ASP A 61 15.80 -2.11 1.55
C ASP A 61 15.52 -3.20 2.61
N CYS A 62 14.26 -3.35 3.06
CA CYS A 62 13.85 -4.40 3.98
C CYS A 62 13.35 -5.69 3.28
N ILE A 63 13.33 -5.73 1.95
CA ILE A 63 12.93 -6.92 1.18
C ILE A 63 14.10 -7.47 0.33
N LEU A 64 15.19 -6.69 0.21
CA LEU A 64 16.40 -7.02 -0.53
C LEU A 64 17.36 -7.94 0.24
#